data_AF-A0A7K1U126-F1
#
_entry.id   AF-A0A7K1U126-F1
#
_cell.length_a   1.000
_cell.length_b   1.000
_cell.length_c   1.000
_cell.angle_alpha   90.00
_cell.angle_beta   90.00
_cell.angle_gamma   90.00
#
_symmetry.space_group_name_H-M   'P 1'
#
loop_
_entity.id
_entity.type
_entity.pdbx_description
1 polymer ?
#
loop_
_entity_poly.entity_id
_entity_poly.type
_entity_poly.pdbx_seq_one_letter_code
_entity_poly.pdbx_strand_id
1 'polypeptide(L)'
;MKKAFFMFWKLYAFFFAVPFPMLLYYNIKYESGLPVDYSATNPWLSLGLILLSIILWLVLLAGYYRSWILQPFIIKRNIGQLVKNGEHREATILDVQKLDCIRKGYDSYKLNLSFRNLVGTEITQRTSVNDGRPDERRFEAGKKIDIVIDKEVSRIPYFIFATSEAEIDKKIILLLNLGWLALLAVITGYYSFSYWLESEGMGWRFMAWEHPLLLCPAIILGYRLLIGGILGRFAGTPTDSALIKLKGIETTAKLLKASQTGTYINEQPMINFELEFVDYRNRGHRVSLKKIVDLLDLESTRKDSVSIFYLKDDPQRIAFTSDLNEIE
;
A
#
# COMPACT_ATOMS: atom_id res chain seq x y z
N MET A 1 -1.29 -5.47 17.94
CA MET A 1 0.08 -5.98 17.68
C MET A 1 0.59 -5.71 16.26
N LYS A 2 -0.13 -6.09 15.18
CA LYS A 2 0.30 -5.85 13.78
C LYS A 2 0.68 -4.39 13.48
N LYS A 3 -0.15 -3.39 13.86
CA LYS A 3 0.14 -1.96 13.63
C LYS A 3 1.43 -1.46 14.33
N ALA A 4 1.66 -1.86 15.58
CA ALA A 4 2.86 -1.47 16.33
C ALA A 4 4.13 -2.08 15.73
N PHE A 5 4.05 -3.35 15.29
CA PHE A 5 5.14 -4.02 14.58
C PHE A 5 5.50 -3.32 13.26
N PHE A 6 4.49 -2.93 12.46
CA PHE A 6 4.72 -2.15 11.23
C PHE A 6 5.32 -0.77 11.50
N MET A 7 4.88 -0.10 12.57
CA MET A 7 5.45 1.19 12.98
C MET A 7 6.92 1.05 13.42
N PHE A 8 7.25 0.02 14.19
CA PHE A 8 8.63 -0.29 14.60
C PHE A 8 9.53 -0.47 13.37
N TRP A 9 9.13 -1.32 12.41
CA TRP A 9 9.93 -1.55 11.21
C TRP A 9 10.13 -0.30 10.35
N LYS A 10 9.11 0.57 10.26
CA LYS A 10 9.25 1.86 9.56
C LYS A 10 10.23 2.79 10.26
N LEU A 11 10.15 2.89 11.58
CA LEU A 11 11.05 3.74 12.38
C LEU A 11 12.48 3.21 12.34
N TYR A 12 12.64 1.89 12.47
CA TYR A 12 13.92 1.20 12.33
C TYR A 12 14.54 1.45 10.95
N ALA A 13 13.80 1.21 9.86
CA ALA A 13 14.29 1.49 8.50
C ALA A 13 14.63 2.98 8.30
N PHE A 14 13.84 3.89 8.87
CA PHE A 14 14.13 5.32 8.82
C PHE A 14 15.43 5.68 9.55
N PHE A 15 15.70 5.10 10.71
CA PHE A 15 16.96 5.30 11.43
C PHE A 15 18.18 4.92 10.57
N PHE A 16 18.12 3.78 9.89
CA PHE A 16 19.19 3.32 8.99
C PHE A 16 19.26 4.11 7.68
N ALA A 17 18.18 4.78 7.27
CA ALA A 17 18.17 5.59 6.06
C ALA A 17 18.70 7.01 6.25
N VAL A 18 18.55 7.61 7.44
CA VAL A 18 18.84 9.02 7.67
C VAL A 18 19.81 9.24 8.85
N PRO A 19 19.43 9.05 10.13
CA PRO A 19 20.35 9.24 11.26
C PRO A 19 21.68 8.49 11.13
N PHE A 20 21.62 7.20 10.78
CA PHE A 20 22.81 6.34 10.79
C PHE A 20 23.87 6.77 9.74
N PRO A 21 23.53 7.00 8.46
CA PRO A 21 24.48 7.56 7.49
C PRO A 21 25.05 8.92 7.91
N MET A 22 24.23 9.79 8.50
CA MET A 22 24.70 11.10 8.98
C MET A 22 25.71 10.95 10.12
N LEU A 23 25.41 10.10 11.11
CA LEU A 23 26.32 9.83 12.24
C LEU A 23 27.64 9.23 11.75
N LEU A 24 27.59 8.26 10.85
CA LEU A 24 28.81 7.66 10.29
C LEU A 24 29.65 8.70 9.53
N TYR A 25 29.02 9.48 8.65
CA TYR A 25 29.72 10.48 7.85
C TYR A 25 30.48 11.47 8.74
N TYR A 26 29.80 12.08 9.72
CA TYR A 26 30.43 13.08 10.57
C TYR A 26 31.46 12.48 11.53
N ASN A 27 31.21 11.29 12.11
CA ASN A 27 32.21 10.66 12.97
C ASN A 27 33.48 10.31 12.19
N ILE A 28 33.36 9.63 11.04
CA ILE A 28 34.52 9.25 10.22
C ILE A 28 35.32 10.48 9.79
N LYS A 29 34.62 11.54 9.36
CA LYS A 29 35.26 12.79 8.91
C LYS A 29 36.04 13.46 10.05
N TYR A 30 35.42 13.65 11.22
CA TYR A 30 36.05 14.36 12.34
C TYR A 30 37.08 13.52 13.11
N GLU A 31 36.91 12.20 13.16
CA GLU A 31 37.87 11.28 13.81
C GLU A 31 39.17 11.16 13.01
N SER A 32 39.11 11.31 11.67
CA SER A 32 40.29 11.22 10.83
C SER A 32 41.31 12.33 11.08
N GLY A 33 40.93 13.47 11.68
CA GLY A 33 41.81 14.57 12.09
C GLY A 33 42.66 15.23 10.99
N LEU A 34 42.56 14.72 9.75
CA LEU A 34 43.33 15.15 8.60
C LEU A 34 42.52 16.19 7.82
N PRO A 35 43.11 17.34 7.47
CA PRO A 35 42.47 18.27 6.56
C PRO A 35 42.25 17.56 5.21
N VAL A 36 41.00 17.39 4.82
CA VAL A 36 40.66 16.80 3.52
C VAL A 36 41.02 17.83 2.45
N ASP A 37 42.04 17.54 1.65
CA ASP A 37 42.46 18.44 0.58
C ASP A 37 41.45 18.42 -0.58
N TYR A 38 40.46 19.30 -0.51
CA TYR A 38 39.45 19.48 -1.56
C TYR A 38 40.01 20.19 -2.81
N SER A 39 41.25 20.66 -2.79
CA SER A 39 41.87 21.32 -3.95
C SER A 39 42.07 20.34 -5.12
N ALA A 40 42.30 19.05 -4.81
CA ALA A 40 42.44 17.97 -5.78
C ALA A 40 41.08 17.43 -6.30
N THR A 41 39.96 17.76 -5.65
CA THR A 41 38.64 17.26 -6.05
C THR A 41 38.14 17.97 -7.31
N ASN A 42 37.68 17.19 -8.30
CA ASN A 42 37.16 17.73 -9.56
C ASN A 42 35.89 18.57 -9.30
N PRO A 43 35.89 19.90 -9.54
CA PRO A 43 34.74 20.77 -9.25
C PRO A 43 33.47 20.37 -10.01
N TRP A 44 33.61 19.90 -11.25
CA TRP A 44 32.48 19.50 -12.09
C TRP A 44 31.79 18.25 -11.56
N LEU A 45 32.57 17.31 -11.00
CA LEU A 45 32.03 16.11 -10.38
C LEU A 45 31.23 16.46 -9.13
N SER A 46 31.78 17.31 -8.25
CA SER A 46 31.07 17.78 -7.05
C SER A 46 29.77 18.51 -7.41
N LEU A 47 29.79 19.39 -8.42
CA LEU A 47 28.58 20.05 -8.92
C LEU A 47 27.55 19.05 -9.48
N GLY A 48 28.01 18.03 -10.22
CA GLY A 48 27.16 16.94 -10.69
C GLY A 48 26.48 16.17 -9.56
N LEU A 49 27.21 15.89 -8.47
CA LEU A 49 26.69 15.20 -7.29
C LEU A 49 25.65 16.04 -6.53
N ILE A 50 25.83 17.36 -6.44
CA ILE A 50 24.82 18.26 -5.85
C ILE A 50 23.55 18.23 -6.69
N LEU A 51 23.69 18.37 -8.01
CA LEU A 51 22.53 18.36 -8.91
C LEU A 51 21.76 17.04 -8.79
N LEU A 52 22.47 15.92 -8.75
CA LEU A 52 21.89 14.60 -8.51
C LEU A 52 21.17 14.55 -7.17
N SER A 53 21.82 15.03 -6.09
CA SER A 53 21.24 15.10 -4.75
C SER A 53 19.93 15.92 -4.73
N ILE A 54 19.89 17.09 -5.37
CA ILE A 54 18.69 17.92 -5.50
C ILE A 54 17.58 17.16 -6.23
N ILE A 55 17.89 16.50 -7.34
CA ILE A 55 16.92 15.69 -8.10
C ILE A 55 16.34 14.58 -7.23
N LEU A 56 17.16 13.84 -6.49
CA LEU A 56 16.70 12.76 -5.62
C LEU A 56 15.74 13.29 -4.53
N TRP A 57 16.09 14.40 -3.88
CA TRP A 57 15.22 15.04 -2.89
C TRP A 57 13.91 15.56 -3.49
N LEU A 58 13.95 16.15 -4.69
CA LEU A 58 12.74 16.61 -5.39
C LEU A 58 11.79 15.44 -5.70
N VAL A 59 12.33 14.31 -6.19
CA VAL A 59 11.54 13.10 -6.45
C VAL A 59 10.90 12.58 -5.16
N LEU A 60 11.65 12.53 -4.06
CA LEU A 60 11.12 12.12 -2.75
C LEU A 60 10.02 13.06 -2.26
N LEU A 61 10.29 14.37 -2.20
CA LEU A 61 9.37 15.38 -1.70
C LEU A 61 8.09 15.44 -2.53
N ALA A 62 8.19 15.37 -3.86
CA ALA A 62 7.03 15.28 -4.74
C ALA A 62 6.22 13.99 -4.52
N GLY A 63 6.92 12.86 -4.31
CA GLY A 63 6.29 11.58 -3.99
C GLY A 63 5.51 11.62 -2.67
N TYR A 64 6.07 12.21 -1.62
CA TYR A 64 5.39 12.40 -0.34
C TYR A 64 4.25 13.41 -0.44
N TYR A 65 4.44 14.54 -1.13
CA TYR A 65 3.39 15.53 -1.38
C TYR A 65 2.19 14.90 -2.06
N ARG A 66 2.43 14.15 -3.14
CA ARG A 66 1.36 13.43 -3.85
C ARG A 66 0.64 12.46 -2.92
N SER A 67 1.39 11.69 -2.12
CA SER A 67 0.83 10.63 -1.29
C SER A 67 0.05 11.15 -0.06
N TRP A 68 0.51 12.23 0.57
CA TRP A 68 -0.09 12.76 1.80
C TRP A 68 -1.14 13.85 1.53
N ILE A 69 -0.86 14.74 0.58
CA ILE A 69 -1.66 15.94 0.36
C ILE A 69 -2.60 15.75 -0.84
N LEU A 70 -2.14 15.23 -1.97
CA LEU A 70 -2.99 15.10 -3.16
C LEU A 70 -3.94 13.88 -3.12
N GLN A 71 -3.54 12.77 -2.49
CA GLN A 71 -4.37 11.54 -2.46
C GLN A 71 -5.79 11.77 -1.94
N PRO A 72 -6.04 12.50 -0.82
CA PRO A 72 -7.40 12.77 -0.35
C PRO A 72 -8.28 13.47 -1.40
N PHE A 73 -7.73 14.39 -2.19
CA PHE A 73 -8.46 15.06 -3.26
C PHE A 73 -8.74 14.14 -4.44
N ILE A 74 -7.78 13.30 -4.82
CA ILE A 74 -7.95 12.27 -5.85
C ILE A 74 -9.08 11.31 -5.42
N ILE A 75 -9.03 10.82 -4.18
CA ILE A 75 -10.05 9.92 -3.61
C ILE A 75 -11.43 10.59 -3.60
N LYS A 76 -11.55 11.83 -3.12
CA LYS A 76 -12.81 12.58 -3.14
C LYS A 76 -13.38 12.70 -4.56
N ARG A 77 -12.53 13.03 -5.53
CA ARG A 77 -12.94 13.10 -6.94
C ARG A 77 -13.40 11.74 -7.46
N ASN A 78 -12.69 10.67 -7.12
CA ASN A 78 -13.04 9.31 -7.52
C ASN A 78 -14.39 8.89 -6.93
N ILE A 79 -14.65 9.17 -5.65
CA ILE A 79 -15.95 8.92 -5.01
C ILE A 79 -17.07 9.66 -5.76
N GLY A 80 -16.88 10.95 -6.05
CA GLY A 80 -17.89 11.72 -6.80
C GLY A 80 -18.14 11.21 -8.23
N GLN A 81 -17.12 10.65 -8.89
CA GLN A 81 -17.29 9.99 -10.19
C GLN A 81 -17.98 8.63 -10.06
N LEU A 82 -17.65 7.89 -9.00
CA LEU A 82 -18.22 6.58 -8.72
C LEU A 82 -19.71 6.67 -8.44
N VAL A 83 -20.16 7.63 -7.62
CA VAL A 83 -21.59 7.88 -7.37
C VAL A 83 -22.35 8.18 -8.68
N LYS A 84 -21.71 8.85 -9.65
CA LYS A 84 -22.37 9.25 -10.91
C LYS A 84 -22.41 8.14 -11.97
N ASN A 85 -21.31 7.38 -12.11
CA ASN A 85 -21.09 6.48 -13.25
C ASN A 85 -20.99 5.00 -12.86
N GLY A 86 -20.95 4.71 -11.57
CA GLY A 86 -20.80 3.35 -11.05
C GLY A 86 -22.04 2.49 -11.27
N GLU A 87 -21.88 1.21 -11.00
CA GLU A 87 -22.96 0.23 -11.11
C GLU A 87 -23.62 0.02 -9.74
N HIS A 88 -24.92 0.28 -9.68
CA HIS A 88 -25.70 0.10 -8.47
C HIS A 88 -25.96 -1.39 -8.21
N ARG A 89 -25.80 -1.79 -6.95
CA ARG A 89 -26.12 -3.11 -6.43
C ARG A 89 -26.76 -2.99 -5.05
N GLU A 90 -27.68 -3.90 -4.77
CA GLU A 90 -28.26 -4.04 -3.44
C GLU A 90 -27.39 -5.01 -2.63
N ALA A 91 -26.99 -4.59 -1.43
CA ALA A 91 -26.20 -5.39 -0.50
C ALA A 91 -27.00 -5.67 0.78
N THR A 92 -26.82 -6.86 1.35
CA THR A 92 -27.43 -7.25 2.62
C THR A 92 -26.38 -7.21 3.72
N ILE A 93 -26.69 -6.56 4.84
CA ILE A 93 -25.82 -6.52 6.01
C ILE A 93 -25.92 -7.86 6.73
N LEU A 94 -24.84 -8.62 6.79
CA LEU A 94 -24.77 -9.90 7.50
C LEU A 94 -24.46 -9.70 8.98
N ASP A 95 -23.47 -8.87 9.28
CA ASP A 95 -22.98 -8.64 10.64
C ASP A 95 -22.56 -7.18 10.84
N VAL A 96 -22.71 -6.70 12.08
CA VAL A 96 -22.43 -5.31 12.48
C VAL A 96 -21.65 -5.31 13.79
N GLN A 97 -20.45 -4.77 13.75
CA GLN A 97 -19.63 -4.50 14.93
C GLN A 97 -19.47 -3.00 15.10
N LYS A 98 -19.96 -2.45 16.22
CA LYS A 98 -19.73 -1.05 16.57
C LYS A 98 -18.25 -0.85 16.91
N LEU A 99 -17.66 0.19 16.32
CA LEU A 99 -16.29 0.63 16.59
C LEU A 99 -16.31 1.83 17.53
N ASP A 100 -15.16 2.07 18.19
CA ASP A 100 -14.97 3.29 18.97
C ASP A 100 -15.14 4.52 18.08
N CYS A 101 -15.98 5.46 18.52
CA CYS A 101 -16.31 6.66 17.76
C CYS A 101 -15.05 7.48 17.46
N ILE A 102 -14.75 7.65 16.17
CA ILE A 102 -13.60 8.45 15.70
C ILE A 102 -13.92 9.95 15.77
N ARG A 103 -15.20 10.33 15.63
CA ARG A 103 -15.66 11.73 15.59
C ARG A 103 -16.92 11.89 16.42
N LYS A 104 -16.99 12.95 17.25
CA LYS A 104 -18.20 13.29 18.01
C LYS A 104 -19.38 13.50 17.06
N GLY A 105 -20.52 12.87 17.36
CA GLY A 105 -21.75 12.92 16.55
C GLY A 105 -21.82 11.88 15.43
N TYR A 106 -20.81 10.99 15.32
CA TYR A 106 -20.82 9.87 14.38
C TYR A 106 -20.70 8.55 15.13
N ASP A 107 -21.44 7.55 14.69
CA ASP A 107 -21.20 6.16 15.08
C ASP A 107 -20.41 5.46 13.97
N SER A 108 -19.33 4.79 14.35
CA SER A 108 -18.51 4.02 13.42
C SER A 108 -18.90 2.54 13.52
N TYR A 109 -19.12 1.89 12.38
CA TYR A 109 -19.48 0.47 12.31
C TYR A 109 -18.53 -0.26 11.36
N LYS A 110 -18.15 -1.48 11.73
CA LYS A 110 -17.58 -2.47 10.84
C LYS A 110 -18.70 -3.40 10.39
N LEU A 111 -18.93 -3.45 9.08
CA LEU A 111 -20.00 -4.19 8.46
C LEU A 111 -19.44 -5.37 7.66
N ASN A 112 -20.13 -6.50 7.69
CA ASN A 112 -19.94 -7.57 6.71
C ASN A 112 -21.13 -7.58 5.76
N LEU A 113 -20.88 -7.35 4.47
CA LEU A 113 -21.91 -7.21 3.45
C LEU A 113 -21.92 -8.42 2.52
N SER A 114 -23.09 -8.92 2.15
CA SER A 114 -23.27 -9.84 1.00
C SER A 114 -23.89 -9.10 -0.17
N PHE A 115 -23.30 -9.23 -1.35
CA PHE A 115 -23.90 -8.70 -2.58
C PHE A 115 -23.39 -9.46 -3.81
N ARG A 116 -24.09 -9.28 -4.93
CA ARG A 116 -23.63 -9.80 -6.23
C ARG A 116 -22.61 -8.86 -6.85
N ASN A 117 -21.45 -9.41 -7.20
CA ASN A 117 -20.38 -8.69 -7.88
C ASN A 117 -20.78 -8.28 -9.32
N LEU A 118 -19.85 -7.71 -10.10
CA LEU A 118 -20.16 -7.19 -11.44
C LEU A 118 -20.58 -8.29 -12.44
N VAL A 119 -20.21 -9.55 -12.19
CA VAL A 119 -20.59 -10.71 -13.01
C VAL A 119 -21.73 -11.53 -12.41
N GLY A 120 -22.31 -11.10 -11.28
CA GLY A 120 -23.46 -11.74 -10.66
C GLY A 120 -23.16 -12.83 -9.62
N THR A 121 -21.88 -13.06 -9.30
CA THR A 121 -21.46 -14.00 -8.25
C THR A 121 -21.63 -13.36 -6.88
N GLU A 122 -22.18 -14.09 -5.90
CA GLU A 122 -22.34 -13.60 -4.54
C GLU A 122 -20.99 -13.55 -3.82
N ILE A 123 -20.68 -12.40 -3.21
CA ILE A 123 -19.42 -12.18 -2.50
C ILE A 123 -19.67 -11.55 -1.13
N THR A 124 -18.78 -11.82 -0.19
CA THR A 124 -18.77 -11.15 1.12
C THR A 124 -17.68 -10.09 1.18
N GLN A 125 -18.02 -8.89 1.64
CA GLN A 125 -17.09 -7.77 1.78
C GLN A 125 -17.18 -7.18 3.18
N ARG A 126 -16.04 -7.17 3.87
CA ARG A 126 -15.90 -6.42 5.11
C ARG A 126 -15.60 -4.97 4.78
N THR A 127 -16.27 -4.04 5.46
CA THR A 127 -16.05 -2.61 5.26
C THR A 127 -16.32 -1.83 6.52
N SER A 128 -15.89 -0.58 6.57
CA SER A 128 -16.16 0.32 7.69
C SER A 128 -16.95 1.53 7.21
N VAL A 129 -17.96 1.92 7.98
CA VAL A 129 -18.79 3.09 7.70
C VAL A 129 -18.82 4.01 8.92
N ASN A 130 -18.84 5.32 8.65
CA ASN A 130 -19.10 6.34 9.65
C ASN A 130 -20.51 6.88 9.40
N ASP A 131 -21.42 6.62 10.33
CA ASP A 131 -22.81 7.04 10.27
C ASP A 131 -22.98 8.42 10.92
N GLY A 132 -23.34 9.42 10.12
CA GLY A 132 -23.67 10.77 10.60
C GLY A 132 -25.12 10.93 11.09
N ARG A 133 -25.96 9.89 10.96
CA ARG A 133 -27.36 9.86 11.42
C ARG A 133 -27.65 8.50 12.10
N PRO A 134 -26.98 8.20 13.25
CA PRO A 134 -27.15 6.93 13.94
C PRO A 134 -28.58 6.68 14.41
N ASP A 135 -29.35 7.74 14.67
CA ASP A 135 -30.75 7.66 15.11
C ASP A 135 -31.68 7.00 14.08
N GLU A 136 -31.32 7.02 12.79
CA GLU A 136 -32.08 6.37 11.72
C GLU A 136 -31.89 4.84 11.67
N ARG A 137 -30.99 4.29 12.50
CA ARG A 137 -30.70 2.85 12.61
C ARG A 137 -30.50 2.17 11.25
N ARG A 138 -29.79 2.83 10.34
CA ARG A 138 -29.62 2.38 8.95
C ARG A 138 -28.77 1.13 8.81
N PHE A 139 -27.88 0.90 9.76
CA PHE A 139 -26.91 -0.19 9.74
C PHE A 139 -27.23 -1.23 10.82
N GLU A 140 -28.18 -2.12 10.51
CA GLU A 140 -28.54 -3.26 11.35
C GLU A 140 -28.44 -4.55 10.53
N ALA A 141 -28.12 -5.67 11.18
CA ALA A 141 -28.06 -6.97 10.52
C ALA A 141 -29.41 -7.31 9.86
N GLY A 142 -29.35 -7.85 8.64
CA GLY A 142 -30.51 -8.19 7.81
C GLY A 142 -31.06 -7.03 6.98
N LYS A 143 -30.66 -5.77 7.22
CA LYS A 143 -31.10 -4.65 6.37
C LYS A 143 -30.39 -4.66 5.03
N LYS A 144 -31.10 -4.18 4.02
CA LYS A 144 -30.60 -3.98 2.67
C LYS A 144 -30.16 -2.54 2.47
N ILE A 145 -29.05 -2.36 1.76
CA ILE A 145 -28.45 -1.07 1.50
C ILE A 145 -27.94 -1.00 0.07
N ASP A 146 -28.04 0.18 -0.54
CA ASP A 146 -27.54 0.41 -1.89
C ASP A 146 -26.05 0.73 -1.87
N ILE A 147 -25.31 -0.01 -2.68
CA ILE A 147 -23.89 0.21 -2.94
C ILE A 147 -23.67 0.53 -4.42
N VAL A 148 -22.54 1.17 -4.70
CA VAL A 148 -22.11 1.54 -6.04
C VAL A 148 -20.70 1.01 -6.26
N ILE A 149 -20.51 0.26 -7.34
CA ILE A 149 -19.26 -0.44 -7.67
C ILE A 149 -18.63 0.18 -8.93
N ASP A 150 -17.30 0.34 -8.94
CA ASP A 150 -16.56 0.79 -10.12
C ASP A 150 -16.54 -0.33 -11.16
N LYS A 151 -17.20 -0.11 -12.30
CA LYS A 151 -17.29 -1.07 -13.41
C LYS A 151 -15.92 -1.52 -13.91
N GLU A 152 -14.92 -0.63 -13.84
CA GLU A 152 -13.57 -0.95 -14.29
C GLU A 152 -12.64 -1.45 -13.19
N VAL A 153 -13.05 -1.32 -11.91
CA VAL A 153 -12.21 -1.62 -10.74
C VAL A 153 -10.83 -0.97 -10.87
N SER A 154 -10.83 0.29 -11.32
CA SER A 154 -9.63 1.02 -11.72
C SER A 154 -9.28 2.14 -10.74
N ARG A 155 -10.29 2.67 -10.03
CA ARG A 155 -10.13 3.81 -9.12
C ARG A 155 -10.50 3.39 -7.71
N ILE A 156 -9.61 3.70 -6.77
CA ILE A 156 -9.86 3.50 -5.34
C ILE A 156 -10.66 4.70 -4.82
N PRO A 157 -11.72 4.48 -4.00
CA PRO A 157 -12.27 3.18 -3.58
C PRO A 157 -13.06 2.48 -4.71
N TYR A 158 -12.99 1.14 -4.75
CA TYR A 158 -13.66 0.34 -5.80
C TYR A 158 -15.16 0.18 -5.59
N PHE A 159 -15.64 0.36 -4.37
CA PHE A 159 -17.07 0.40 -4.05
C PHE A 159 -17.32 1.39 -2.90
N ILE A 160 -18.53 1.93 -2.85
CA ILE A 160 -19.01 2.85 -1.81
C ILE A 160 -20.51 2.62 -1.57
N PHE A 161 -21.03 3.09 -0.44
CA PHE A 161 -22.48 3.24 -0.27
C PHE A 161 -23.02 4.34 -1.19
N ALA A 162 -24.22 4.16 -1.74
CA ALA A 162 -24.82 5.13 -2.67
C ALA A 162 -25.05 6.51 -2.03
N THR A 163 -25.29 6.54 -0.72
CA THR A 163 -25.52 7.77 0.07
C THR A 163 -24.22 8.35 0.68
N SER A 164 -23.04 7.88 0.26
CA SER A 164 -21.78 8.34 0.82
C SER A 164 -21.44 9.76 0.35
N GLU A 165 -21.12 10.63 1.30
CA GLU A 165 -20.60 11.96 1.04
C GLU A 165 -19.13 12.06 1.48
N ALA A 166 -18.28 12.57 0.59
CA ALA A 166 -16.86 12.71 0.84
C ALA A 166 -16.50 14.13 1.29
N GLU A 167 -16.21 14.27 2.58
CA GLU A 167 -15.66 15.50 3.15
C GLU A 167 -14.15 15.40 3.33
N ILE A 168 -13.47 16.53 3.16
CA ILE A 168 -12.04 16.66 3.46
C ILE A 168 -11.91 17.55 4.67
N ASP A 169 -11.23 17.04 5.70
CA ASP A 169 -10.88 17.84 6.87
C ASP A 169 -9.79 18.86 6.49
N LYS A 170 -10.20 20.12 6.34
CA LYS A 170 -9.32 21.24 5.99
C LYS A 170 -8.20 21.45 7.03
N LYS A 171 -8.45 21.17 8.31
CA LYS A 171 -7.45 21.34 9.38
C LYS A 171 -6.35 20.30 9.25
N ILE A 172 -6.72 19.06 8.96
CA ILE A 172 -5.74 17.98 8.73
C ILE A 172 -4.91 18.28 7.48
N ILE A 173 -5.55 18.71 6.38
CA ILE A 173 -4.81 19.10 5.16
C ILE A 173 -3.86 20.26 5.43
N LEU A 174 -4.28 21.28 6.19
CA LEU A 174 -3.42 22.39 6.58
C LEU A 174 -2.21 21.90 7.39
N LEU A 175 -2.44 21.02 8.38
CA LEU A 175 -1.36 20.45 9.19
C LEU A 175 -0.39 19.62 8.35
N LEU A 176 -0.89 18.83 7.39
CA LEU A 176 -0.06 18.05 6.47
C LEU A 176 0.78 18.95 5.56
N ASN A 177 0.22 20.07 5.07
CA ASN A 177 0.98 21.06 4.30
C ASN A 177 2.06 21.72 5.15
N LEU A 178 1.75 22.13 6.38
CA LEU A 178 2.74 22.67 7.31
C LEU A 178 3.84 21.65 7.62
N GLY A 179 3.49 20.38 7.84
CA GLY A 179 4.46 19.31 8.05
C GLY A 179 5.36 19.08 6.84
N TRP A 180 4.81 19.13 5.62
CA TRP A 180 5.59 19.03 4.39
C TRP A 180 6.54 20.23 4.20
N LEU A 181 6.07 21.45 4.49
CA LEU A 181 6.90 22.66 4.46
C LEU A 181 8.01 22.62 5.51
N ALA A 182 7.73 22.10 6.71
CA ALA A 182 8.73 21.89 7.74
C ALA A 182 9.81 20.89 7.28
N LEU A 183 9.41 19.79 6.62
CA LEU A 183 10.36 18.83 6.06
C LEU A 183 11.24 19.48 4.97
N LEU A 184 10.65 20.27 4.08
CA LEU A 184 11.38 21.04 3.07
C LEU A 184 12.40 21.98 3.74
N ALA A 185 11.97 22.73 4.76
CA ALA A 185 12.83 23.65 5.50
C ALA A 185 13.99 22.93 6.20
N VAL A 186 13.76 21.74 6.77
CA VAL A 186 14.82 20.92 7.37
C VAL A 186 15.85 20.49 6.32
N ILE A 187 15.41 20.03 5.15
CA ILE A 187 16.31 19.62 4.06
C ILE A 187 17.11 20.82 3.54
N THR A 188 16.44 21.93 3.25
CA THR A 188 17.11 23.17 2.80
C THR A 188 18.07 23.69 3.85
N GLY A 189 17.67 23.70 5.12
CA GLY A 189 18.53 24.07 6.24
C GLY A 189 19.75 23.15 6.35
N TYR A 190 19.60 21.86 6.05
CA TYR A 190 20.71 20.92 6.03
C TYR A 190 21.70 21.16 4.88
N TYR A 191 21.22 21.55 3.68
CA TYR A 191 22.11 22.05 2.62
C TYR A 191 22.90 23.28 3.08
N SER A 192 22.23 24.26 3.69
CA SER A 192 22.89 25.46 4.21
C SER A 192 23.90 25.16 5.33
N PHE A 193 23.55 24.25 6.25
CA PHE A 193 24.43 23.79 7.32
C PHE A 193 25.67 23.09 6.77
N SER A 194 25.49 22.14 5.86
CA SER A 194 26.61 21.40 5.25
C SER A 194 27.52 22.37 4.48
N TYR A 195 26.95 23.33 3.76
CA TYR A 195 27.74 24.36 3.08
C TYR A 195 28.52 25.23 4.05
N TRP A 196 27.90 25.73 5.12
CA TRP A 196 28.58 26.58 6.09
C TRP A 196 29.71 25.84 6.81
N LEU A 197 29.49 24.57 7.15
CA LEU A 197 30.43 23.76 7.91
C LEU A 197 31.60 23.24 7.07
N GLU A 198 31.36 22.92 5.79
CA GLU A 198 32.30 22.13 4.98
C GLU A 198 32.83 22.85 3.74
N SER A 199 32.31 24.04 3.41
CA SER A 199 32.75 24.78 2.22
C SER A 199 34.20 25.21 2.29
N GLU A 200 34.67 25.65 3.47
CA GLU A 200 36.04 26.14 3.72
C GLU A 200 36.56 27.13 2.65
N GLY A 201 35.64 27.91 2.03
CA GLY A 201 35.96 28.84 0.93
C GLY A 201 36.14 28.18 -0.45
N MET A 202 36.09 26.86 -0.54
CA MET A 202 36.20 26.05 -1.76
C MET A 202 34.84 25.68 -2.38
N GLY A 203 33.74 26.18 -1.82
CA GLY A 203 32.40 25.95 -2.34
C GLY A 203 31.90 24.54 -2.03
N TRP A 204 31.28 23.88 -3.00
CA TRP A 204 30.67 22.56 -2.78
C TRP A 204 31.60 21.38 -3.07
N ARG A 205 32.92 21.60 -3.07
CA ARG A 205 33.90 20.55 -3.40
C ARG A 205 33.93 19.41 -2.38
N PHE A 206 33.40 19.63 -1.17
CA PHE A 206 33.18 18.60 -0.15
C PHE A 206 32.12 17.55 -0.54
N MET A 207 31.32 17.81 -1.58
CA MET A 207 30.29 16.88 -2.02
C MET A 207 30.93 15.60 -2.61
N ALA A 208 30.65 14.48 -1.95
CA ALA A 208 31.10 13.13 -2.31
C ALA A 208 29.92 12.14 -2.31
N TRP A 209 30.17 10.90 -2.74
CA TRP A 209 29.13 9.86 -2.85
C TRP A 209 28.54 9.46 -1.50
N GLU A 210 29.39 9.43 -0.48
CA GLU A 210 29.07 9.13 0.90
C GLU A 210 28.39 10.29 1.64
N HIS A 211 28.33 11.48 1.04
CA HIS A 211 27.77 12.65 1.70
C HIS A 211 26.27 12.42 2.00
N PRO A 212 25.77 12.70 3.23
CA PRO A 212 24.40 12.35 3.61
C PRO A 212 23.33 13.01 2.73
N LEU A 213 23.58 14.21 2.21
CA LEU A 213 22.71 14.88 1.21
C LEU A 213 22.41 14.02 -0.02
N LEU A 214 23.32 13.12 -0.43
CA LEU A 214 23.12 12.21 -1.55
C LEU A 214 22.69 10.83 -1.07
N LEU A 215 23.37 10.31 -0.06
CA LEU A 215 23.20 8.93 0.40
C LEU A 215 21.83 8.70 1.05
N CYS A 216 21.35 9.63 1.88
CA CYS A 216 20.05 9.51 2.55
C CYS A 216 18.88 9.41 1.56
N PRO A 217 18.69 10.34 0.60
CA PRO A 217 17.58 10.23 -0.33
C PRO A 217 17.72 9.01 -1.26
N ALA A 218 18.95 8.60 -1.61
CA ALA A 218 19.20 7.38 -2.37
C ALA A 218 18.74 6.12 -1.62
N ILE A 219 19.05 5.99 -0.33
CA ILE A 219 18.61 4.85 0.50
C ILE A 219 17.09 4.82 0.62
N ILE A 220 16.45 5.96 0.88
CA ILE A 220 14.98 6.03 1.00
C ILE A 220 14.30 5.61 -0.31
N LEU A 221 14.78 6.10 -1.46
CA LEU A 221 14.28 5.69 -2.78
C LEU A 221 14.54 4.20 -3.04
N GLY A 222 15.73 3.71 -2.67
CA GLY A 222 16.09 2.30 -2.75
C GLY A 222 15.12 1.41 -1.98
N TYR A 223 14.81 1.74 -0.72
CA TYR A 223 13.81 1.01 0.05
C TYR A 223 12.43 1.02 -0.60
N ARG A 224 12.00 2.16 -1.15
CA ARG A 224 10.72 2.24 -1.87
C ARG A 224 10.68 1.31 -3.09
N LEU A 225 11.77 1.22 -3.85
CA LEU A 225 11.87 0.35 -5.02
C LEU A 225 11.96 -1.12 -4.62
N LEU A 226 12.73 -1.46 -3.60
CA LEU A 226 12.86 -2.84 -3.10
C LEU A 226 11.53 -3.35 -2.53
N ILE A 227 10.87 -2.56 -1.69
CA ILE A 227 9.55 -2.92 -1.14
C ILE A 227 8.52 -3.04 -2.27
N GLY A 228 8.47 -2.06 -3.19
CA GLY A 228 7.50 -2.10 -4.30
C GLY A 228 7.74 -3.24 -5.30
N GLY A 229 9.00 -3.55 -5.61
CA GLY A 229 9.36 -4.55 -6.62
C GLY A 229 9.35 -5.99 -6.10
N ILE A 230 9.86 -6.22 -4.90
CA ILE A 230 9.99 -7.57 -4.32
C ILE A 230 8.65 -7.99 -3.71
N LEU A 231 8.10 -7.25 -2.74
CA LEU A 231 6.82 -7.63 -2.13
C LEU A 231 5.67 -7.63 -3.15
N GLY A 232 5.65 -6.68 -4.08
CA GLY A 232 4.59 -6.57 -5.09
C GLY A 232 4.52 -7.76 -6.06
N ARG A 233 5.63 -8.46 -6.29
CA ARG A 233 5.67 -9.67 -7.14
C ARG A 233 5.32 -10.95 -6.39
N PHE A 234 5.57 -11.01 -5.08
CA PHE A 234 5.33 -12.21 -4.28
C PHE A 234 3.94 -12.25 -3.62
N ALA A 235 3.33 -11.11 -3.32
CA ALA A 235 2.04 -11.04 -2.61
C ALA A 235 0.81 -10.90 -3.51
N GLY A 236 1.00 -10.79 -4.84
CA GLY A 236 -0.05 -10.27 -5.73
C GLY A 236 -0.27 -8.77 -5.47
N THR A 237 -0.62 -8.00 -6.50
CA THR A 237 -0.95 -6.59 -6.26
C THR A 237 -2.35 -6.51 -5.62
N PRO A 238 -2.58 -5.64 -4.61
CA PRO A 238 -3.91 -5.47 -4.00
C PRO A 238 -5.01 -5.18 -5.03
N THR A 239 -4.65 -4.50 -6.11
CA THR A 239 -5.50 -4.22 -7.27
C THR A 239 -5.99 -5.50 -7.97
N ASP A 240 -5.13 -6.52 -8.06
CA ASP A 240 -5.48 -7.79 -8.72
C ASP A 240 -6.50 -8.58 -7.90
N SER A 241 -6.28 -8.71 -6.59
CA SER A 241 -7.22 -9.41 -5.71
C SER A 241 -8.58 -8.71 -5.64
N ALA A 242 -8.60 -7.36 -5.60
CA ALA A 242 -9.85 -6.60 -5.68
C ALA A 242 -10.57 -6.79 -7.02
N LEU A 243 -9.81 -6.84 -8.13
CA LEU A 243 -10.35 -7.12 -9.46
C LEU A 243 -10.97 -8.53 -9.53
N ILE A 244 -10.25 -9.55 -9.05
CA ILE A 244 -10.74 -10.93 -9.01
C ILE A 244 -11.98 -11.04 -8.11
N LYS A 245 -12.03 -10.33 -6.99
CA LYS A 245 -13.23 -10.33 -6.12
C LYS A 245 -14.45 -9.72 -6.80
N LEU A 246 -14.29 -8.55 -7.43
CA LEU A 246 -15.40 -7.79 -8.00
C LEU A 246 -15.83 -8.23 -9.42
N LYS A 247 -14.95 -8.89 -10.18
CA LYS A 247 -15.22 -9.38 -11.55
C LYS A 247 -15.06 -10.89 -11.73
N GLY A 248 -14.64 -11.61 -10.70
CA GLY A 248 -14.40 -13.05 -10.79
C GLY A 248 -15.66 -13.89 -10.65
N ILE A 249 -15.59 -15.10 -11.18
CA ILE A 249 -16.62 -16.13 -11.05
C ILE A 249 -16.10 -17.16 -10.05
N GLU A 250 -16.93 -17.53 -9.08
CA GLU A 250 -16.61 -18.60 -8.13
C GLU A 250 -16.75 -19.97 -8.80
N THR A 251 -15.78 -20.84 -8.59
CA THR A 251 -15.83 -22.24 -9.01
C THR A 251 -15.08 -23.13 -8.03
N THR A 252 -15.36 -24.42 -8.08
CA THR A 252 -14.62 -25.43 -7.32
C THR A 252 -13.49 -25.96 -8.18
N ALA A 253 -12.26 -25.78 -7.71
CA ALA A 253 -11.07 -26.35 -8.33
C ALA A 253 -10.66 -27.63 -7.62
N LYS A 254 -10.22 -28.62 -8.38
CA LYS A 254 -9.58 -29.83 -7.89
C LYS A 254 -8.10 -29.54 -7.59
N LEU A 255 -7.65 -29.92 -6.41
CA LEU A 255 -6.23 -29.84 -6.05
C LEU A 255 -5.49 -31.01 -6.68
N LEU A 256 -4.59 -30.74 -7.62
CA LEU A 256 -3.74 -31.77 -8.23
C LEU A 256 -2.50 -32.04 -7.38
N LYS A 257 -1.88 -30.96 -6.89
CA LYS A 257 -0.63 -31.04 -6.13
C LYS A 257 -0.46 -29.79 -5.27
N ALA A 258 -0.04 -29.98 -4.03
CA ALA A 258 0.48 -28.93 -3.18
C ALA A 258 1.93 -29.26 -2.85
N SER A 259 2.87 -28.41 -3.28
CA SER A 259 4.30 -28.64 -3.04
C SER A 259 4.96 -27.39 -2.48
N GLN A 260 5.77 -27.56 -1.45
CA GLN A 260 6.54 -26.47 -0.87
C GLN A 260 7.58 -25.95 -1.87
N THR A 261 7.76 -24.63 -1.94
CA THR A 261 8.72 -23.99 -2.86
C THR A 261 10.14 -23.90 -2.29
N GLY A 262 10.34 -24.29 -1.03
CA GLY A 262 11.58 -24.09 -0.28
C GLY A 262 11.78 -22.67 0.26
N THR A 263 10.84 -21.74 -0.02
CA THR A 263 10.86 -20.38 0.52
C THR A 263 10.00 -20.28 1.77
N TYR A 264 10.48 -19.58 2.80
CA TYR A 264 9.74 -19.26 4.01
C TYR A 264 9.65 -17.75 4.19
N ILE A 265 8.49 -17.25 4.63
CA ILE A 265 8.28 -15.84 4.97
C ILE A 265 7.71 -15.81 6.39
N ASN A 266 8.43 -15.20 7.33
CA ASN A 266 8.07 -15.20 8.76
C ASN A 266 7.82 -16.62 9.31
N GLU A 267 8.71 -17.56 9.01
CA GLU A 267 8.61 -18.97 9.41
C GLU A 267 7.40 -19.74 8.84
N GLN A 268 6.59 -19.08 8.01
CA GLN A 268 5.48 -19.72 7.30
C GLN A 268 5.96 -20.20 5.93
N PRO A 269 5.69 -21.47 5.55
CA PRO A 269 6.11 -22.01 4.28
C PRO A 269 5.31 -21.41 3.12
N MET A 270 5.99 -21.14 2.02
CA MET A 270 5.34 -20.87 0.74
C MET A 270 5.08 -22.17 0.00
N ILE A 271 3.83 -22.38 -0.40
CA ILE A 271 3.34 -23.59 -1.06
C ILE A 271 2.84 -23.21 -2.46
N ASN A 272 3.25 -24.01 -3.45
CA ASN A 272 2.74 -23.96 -4.81
C ASN A 272 1.57 -24.95 -4.94
N PHE A 273 0.39 -24.42 -5.23
CA PHE A 273 -0.83 -25.17 -5.48
C PHE A 273 -1.04 -25.29 -6.98
N GLU A 274 -1.07 -26.52 -7.48
CA GLU A 274 -1.51 -26.85 -8.84
C GLU A 274 -2.98 -27.23 -8.79
N LEU A 275 -3.81 -26.47 -9.50
CA LEU A 275 -5.26 -26.57 -9.47
C LEU A 275 -5.79 -26.85 -10.88
N GLU A 276 -6.86 -27.62 -10.95
CA GLU A 276 -7.62 -27.87 -12.17
C GLU A 276 -9.08 -27.48 -11.96
N PHE A 277 -9.65 -26.70 -12.88
CA PHE A 277 -11.06 -26.32 -12.81
C PHE A 277 -11.66 -26.19 -14.20
N VAL A 278 -12.99 -26.18 -14.25
CA VAL A 278 -13.75 -26.00 -15.49
C VAL A 278 -14.36 -24.60 -15.48
N ASP A 279 -14.19 -23.87 -16.58
CA ASP A 279 -14.77 -22.53 -16.73
C ASP A 279 -16.26 -22.58 -17.14
N TYR A 280 -16.90 -21.42 -17.18
CA TYR A 280 -18.28 -21.23 -17.63
C TYR A 280 -18.56 -21.67 -19.09
N ARG A 281 -17.52 -21.95 -19.89
CA ARG A 281 -17.61 -22.46 -21.27
C ARG A 281 -17.30 -23.95 -21.34
N ASN A 282 -17.26 -24.65 -20.21
CA ASN A 282 -16.88 -26.06 -20.09
C ASN A 282 -15.47 -26.38 -20.60
N ARG A 283 -14.53 -25.43 -20.51
CA ARG A 283 -13.10 -25.66 -20.81
C ARG A 283 -12.34 -25.92 -19.51
N GLY A 284 -11.54 -26.98 -19.51
CA GLY A 284 -10.63 -27.29 -18.41
C GLY A 284 -9.41 -26.39 -18.44
N HIS A 285 -9.05 -25.85 -17.28
CA HIS A 285 -7.87 -25.02 -17.07
C HIS A 285 -7.03 -25.61 -15.94
N ARG A 286 -5.71 -25.67 -16.17
CA ARG A 286 -4.73 -26.01 -15.14
C ARG A 286 -3.90 -24.79 -14.81
N VAL A 287 -3.89 -24.41 -13.54
CA VAL A 287 -3.26 -23.19 -13.05
C VAL A 287 -2.39 -23.47 -11.84
N SER A 288 -1.38 -22.64 -11.61
CA SER A 288 -0.50 -22.74 -10.46
C SER A 288 -0.52 -21.44 -9.67
N LEU A 289 -0.76 -21.53 -8.36
CA LEU A 289 -0.79 -20.38 -7.47
C LEU A 289 0.14 -20.61 -6.28
N LYS A 290 1.00 -19.64 -6.00
CA LYS A 290 1.89 -19.66 -4.83
C LYS A 290 1.24 -18.88 -3.70
N LYS A 291 1.21 -19.46 -2.51
CA LYS A 291 0.63 -18.85 -1.31
C LYS A 291 1.45 -19.16 -0.07
N ILE A 292 1.58 -18.19 0.82
CA ILE A 292 2.10 -18.40 2.17
C ILE A 292 0.98 -19.01 3.01
N VAL A 293 1.22 -20.19 3.57
CA VAL A 293 0.23 -20.94 4.35
C VAL A 293 0.69 -20.96 5.80
N ASP A 294 -0.24 -20.68 6.73
CA ASP A 294 0.05 -20.82 8.14
C ASP A 294 0.34 -22.29 8.48
N LEU A 295 1.30 -22.54 9.37
CA LEU A 295 1.63 -23.89 9.84
C LEU A 295 0.41 -24.58 10.46
N LEU A 296 -0.47 -23.81 11.10
CA LEU A 296 -1.71 -24.31 11.69
C LEU A 296 -2.76 -24.69 10.63
N ASP A 297 -2.69 -24.12 9.43
CA ASP A 297 -3.64 -24.34 8.33
C ASP A 297 -3.10 -25.33 7.27
N LEU A 298 -2.02 -26.05 7.56
CA LEU A 298 -1.45 -27.05 6.64
C LEU A 298 -2.43 -28.18 6.28
N GLU A 299 -3.47 -28.42 7.07
CA GLU A 299 -4.52 -29.37 6.69
C GLU A 299 -5.30 -28.93 5.45
N SER A 300 -5.37 -27.62 5.17
CA SER A 300 -6.00 -27.08 3.96
C SER A 300 -5.30 -27.55 2.67
N THR A 301 -4.03 -27.95 2.74
CA THR A 301 -3.30 -28.49 1.58
C THR A 301 -3.60 -29.95 1.27
N ARG A 302 -4.39 -30.62 2.12
CA ARG A 302 -4.83 -32.01 1.94
C ARG A 302 -6.25 -32.13 1.37
N LYS A 303 -6.94 -31.01 1.15
CA LYS A 303 -8.30 -31.03 0.59
C LYS A 303 -8.25 -31.34 -0.90
N ASP A 304 -9.07 -32.29 -1.34
CA ASP A 304 -9.16 -32.68 -2.75
C ASP A 304 -9.71 -31.57 -3.65
N SER A 305 -10.48 -30.64 -3.07
CA SER A 305 -11.05 -29.50 -3.77
C SER A 305 -11.06 -28.23 -2.92
N VAL A 306 -11.00 -27.08 -3.61
CA VAL A 306 -10.90 -25.74 -3.03
C VAL A 306 -11.73 -24.76 -3.83
N SER A 307 -12.43 -23.83 -3.16
CA SER A 307 -13.19 -22.76 -3.82
C SER A 307 -12.27 -21.63 -4.26
N ILE A 308 -12.30 -21.30 -5.54
CA ILE A 308 -11.51 -20.22 -6.14
C ILE A 308 -12.40 -19.24 -6.90
N PHE A 309 -11.90 -18.02 -7.06
CA PHE A 309 -12.40 -17.07 -8.03
C PHE A 309 -11.43 -17.00 -9.21
N TYR A 310 -11.97 -16.94 -10.43
CA TYR A 310 -11.19 -16.71 -11.65
C TYR A 310 -11.79 -15.57 -12.48
N LEU A 311 -10.95 -14.85 -13.25
CA LEU A 311 -11.45 -13.81 -14.15
C LEU A 311 -12.01 -14.41 -15.44
N LYS A 312 -13.21 -13.98 -15.82
CA LYS A 312 -13.89 -14.45 -17.05
C LYS A 312 -13.05 -14.21 -18.32
N ASP A 313 -12.35 -13.08 -18.37
CA ASP A 313 -11.55 -12.65 -19.52
C ASP A 313 -10.13 -13.27 -19.52
N ASP A 314 -9.66 -13.69 -18.35
CA ASP A 314 -8.35 -14.33 -18.17
C ASP A 314 -8.43 -15.43 -17.09
N PRO A 315 -8.81 -16.67 -17.47
CA PRO A 315 -8.96 -17.79 -16.55
C PRO A 315 -7.67 -18.22 -15.84
N GLN A 316 -6.49 -17.75 -16.28
CA GLN A 316 -5.24 -18.05 -15.57
C GLN A 316 -5.07 -17.23 -14.29
N ARG A 317 -5.78 -16.10 -14.18
CA ARG A 317 -5.78 -15.26 -12.99
C ARG A 317 -6.83 -15.74 -12.01
N ILE A 318 -6.33 -16.34 -10.93
CA ILE A 318 -7.14 -16.94 -9.88
C ILE A 318 -6.75 -16.44 -8.50
N ALA A 319 -7.70 -16.51 -7.56
CA ALA A 319 -7.46 -16.30 -6.14
C ALA A 319 -8.31 -17.26 -5.30
N PHE A 320 -7.82 -17.66 -4.13
CA PHE A 320 -8.63 -18.45 -3.20
C PHE A 320 -9.73 -17.58 -2.59
N THR A 321 -10.89 -18.19 -2.40
CA THR A 321 -12.05 -17.49 -1.80
C THR A 321 -11.76 -17.01 -0.38
N SER A 322 -11.01 -17.80 0.41
CA SER A 322 -10.60 -17.42 1.76
C SER A 322 -9.77 -16.14 1.78
N ASP A 323 -8.86 -15.97 0.82
CA ASP A 323 -7.99 -14.78 0.75
C ASP A 323 -8.79 -13.53 0.37
N LEU A 324 -9.77 -13.67 -0.51
CA LEU A 324 -10.61 -12.55 -0.93
C LEU A 324 -11.52 -12.06 0.19
N ASN A 325 -11.98 -12.93 1.08
CA ASN A 325 -12.85 -12.58 2.21
C ASN A 325 -12.12 -11.76 3.29
N GLU A 326 -10.78 -11.79 3.31
CA GLU A 326 -9.97 -10.99 4.25
C GLU A 326 -9.69 -9.57 3.76
N ILE A 327 -9.94 -9.25 2.49
CA ILE A 327 -9.69 -7.94 1.91
C ILE A 327 -10.75 -6.93 2.38
N GLU A 328 -10.31 -5.87 3.06
CA GLU A 328 -11.13 -4.73 3.52
C GLU A 328 -11.37 -3.66 2.45
#